data_AF-A0A1F9DQJ5-F1
#
_entry.id   AF-A0A1F9DQJ5-F1
#
_cell.length_a   1.000
_cell.length_b   1.000
_cell.length_c   1.000
_cell.angle_alpha   90.00
_cell.angle_beta   90.00
_cell.angle_gamma   90.00
#
_symmetry.space_group_name_H-M   'P 1'
#
loop_
_entity.id
_entity.type
_entity.pdbx_description
1 polymer ?
#
loop_
_entity_poly.entity_id
_entity_poly.type
_entity_poly.pdbx_seq_one_letter_code
_entity_poly.pdbx_strand_id
1 'polypeptide(L)'
;MKFVEIYCGENHHGEKGAFSFKLFEIKEIDQKEVSLCQDCTRLLTYGLTMRLKCPHDPKPMCKKCESQCYRGDYKSKIREVMKFSGMHMVKHGRVDMLYHYFR
;
A
#
# COMPACT_ATOMS: atom_id res chain seq x y z
N MET A 1 4.65 3.72 -1.10
CA MET A 1 3.87 3.53 -2.36
C MET A 1 4.39 2.37 -3.22
N LYS A 2 5.70 2.05 -3.15
CA LYS A 2 6.38 0.97 -3.88
C LYS A 2 5.68 -0.41 -3.97
N PHE A 3 4.99 -0.87 -2.91
CA PHE A 3 4.25 -2.14 -2.99
C PHE A 3 3.08 -2.08 -3.99
N VAL A 4 2.29 -1.01 -3.98
CA VAL A 4 1.15 -0.87 -4.92
C VAL A 4 1.65 -0.69 -6.35
N GLU A 5 2.77 0.01 -6.52
CA GLU A 5 3.45 0.19 -7.80
C GLU A 5 3.90 -1.15 -8.41
N ILE A 6 4.61 -1.99 -7.64
CA ILE A 6 5.05 -3.32 -8.08
C ILE A 6 3.85 -4.19 -8.47
N TYR A 7 2.84 -4.28 -7.61
CA TYR A 7 1.65 -5.08 -7.91
C TYR A 7 0.94 -4.59 -9.17
N CYS A 8 0.76 -3.27 -9.33
CA CYS A 8 0.14 -2.71 -10.53
C CYS A 8 1.02 -2.88 -11.78
N GLY A 9 2.35 -2.88 -11.61
CA GLY A 9 3.33 -3.15 -12.65
C GLY A 9 3.15 -4.53 -13.27
N GLU A 10 3.15 -5.53 -12.40
CA GLU A 10 3.21 -6.94 -12.76
C GLU A 10 1.84 -7.55 -13.07
N ASN A 11 0.79 -7.13 -12.36
CA ASN A 11 -0.50 -7.81 -12.42
C ASN A 11 -1.50 -7.16 -13.39
N HIS A 12 -1.29 -5.89 -13.77
CA HIS A 12 -2.21 -5.12 -14.61
C HIS A 12 -1.50 -4.47 -15.81
N HIS A 13 -2.00 -4.77 -17.03
CA HIS A 13 -1.46 -4.26 -18.31
C HIS A 13 -2.32 -3.16 -18.96
N GLY A 14 -3.12 -2.44 -18.18
CA GLY A 14 -3.99 -1.34 -18.67
C GLY A 14 -3.35 0.05 -18.61
N GLU A 15 -4.14 1.08 -18.95
CA GLU A 15 -3.74 2.48 -18.83
C GLU A 15 -3.37 2.84 -17.38
N LYS A 16 -2.20 3.44 -17.22
CA LYS A 16 -1.66 3.89 -15.92
C LYS A 16 -1.64 5.42 -15.93
N GLY A 17 -2.29 6.01 -14.94
CA GLY A 17 -2.28 7.46 -14.73
C GLY A 17 -1.31 7.85 -13.63
N ALA A 18 -0.79 9.08 -13.70
CA ALA A 18 0.01 9.64 -12.62
C ALA A 18 -0.82 9.73 -11.33
N PHE A 19 -0.41 9.02 -10.28
CA PHE A 19 -1.03 9.10 -8.98
C PHE A 19 -0.51 10.31 -8.22
N SER A 20 -1.40 11.28 -7.96
CA SER A 20 -1.14 12.36 -7.01
C SER A 20 -2.17 12.32 -5.88
N PHE A 21 -1.70 12.22 -4.64
CA PHE A 21 -2.54 12.34 -3.46
C PHE A 21 -2.28 13.69 -2.82
N LYS A 22 -3.12 14.68 -3.15
CA LYS A 22 -3.06 16.01 -2.53
C LYS A 22 -3.56 15.90 -1.10
N LEU A 23 -2.65 15.85 -0.14
CA LEU A 23 -2.99 15.99 1.25
C LEU A 23 -2.59 17.39 1.72
N PHE A 24 -3.58 18.18 2.15
CA PHE A 24 -3.42 19.61 2.39
C PHE A 24 -2.45 19.96 3.55
N GLU A 25 -2.06 19.01 4.40
CA GLU A 25 -1.20 19.29 5.56
C GLU A 25 -0.27 18.12 5.97
N ILE A 26 0.52 17.56 5.04
CA ILE A 26 1.69 16.76 5.45
C ILE A 26 2.90 17.16 4.62
N LYS A 27 3.83 17.89 5.24
CA LYS A 27 5.09 18.37 4.62
C LYS A 27 6.10 17.27 4.25
N GLU A 28 5.83 16.00 4.55
CA GLU A 28 6.79 14.90 4.35
C GLU A 28 6.14 13.60 3.84
N ILE A 29 5.20 13.67 2.90
CA ILE A 29 4.98 12.51 2.03
C ILE A 29 6.00 12.66 0.91
N ASP A 30 7.06 11.87 0.93
CA ASP A 30 8.01 11.70 -0.17
C ASP A 30 7.20 11.55 -1.47
N GLN A 31 7.08 12.65 -2.23
CA GLN A 31 6.19 12.79 -3.37
C GLN A 31 6.80 12.05 -4.55
N LYS A 32 6.87 10.72 -4.43
CA LYS A 32 7.27 9.89 -5.55
C LYS A 32 6.05 9.69 -6.42
N GLU A 33 6.01 10.40 -7.54
CA GLU A 33 5.01 10.19 -8.58
C GLU A 33 5.07 8.71 -9.02
N VAL A 34 3.98 7.99 -8.81
CA VAL A 34 3.83 6.59 -9.22
C VAL A 34 2.70 6.48 -10.22
N SER A 35 2.94 5.81 -11.33
CA SER A 35 1.91 5.57 -12.34
C SER A 35 1.14 4.30 -12.01
N LEU A 36 -0.14 4.44 -11.66
CA LEU A 36 -1.00 3.34 -11.23
C LEU A 36 -2.25 3.27 -12.10
N CYS A 37 -2.80 2.07 -12.27
CA CYS A 37 -4.13 1.93 -12.86
C CYS A 37 -5.20 2.51 -11.92
N GLN A 38 -6.42 2.69 -12.45
CA GLN A 38 -7.52 3.30 -11.70
C GLN A 38 -7.87 2.52 -10.41
N ASP A 39 -7.80 1.19 -10.44
CA ASP A 39 -8.13 0.35 -9.29
C ASP A 39 -7.07 0.41 -8.19
N CYS A 40 -5.78 0.34 -8.57
CA CYS A 40 -4.67 0.48 -7.64
C CYS A 40 -4.63 1.90 -7.03
N THR A 41 -4.96 2.91 -7.83
CA THR A 41 -5.16 4.29 -7.37
C THR A 41 -6.25 4.38 -6.31
N ARG A 42 -7.44 3.82 -6.56
CA ARG A 42 -8.55 3.80 -5.59
C ARG A 42 -8.16 3.08 -4.30
N LEU A 43 -7.49 1.93 -4.39
CA LEU A 43 -7.03 1.17 -3.24
C LEU A 43 -6.04 1.95 -2.38
N LEU A 44 -5.05 2.60 -3.01
CA LEU A 44 -4.03 3.39 -2.32
C LEU A 44 -4.65 4.64 -1.67
N THR A 45 -5.48 5.39 -2.39
CA THR A 45 -6.23 6.54 -1.86
C THR A 45 -7.08 6.16 -0.66
N TYR A 46 -7.81 5.04 -0.73
CA TYR A 46 -8.61 4.54 0.38
C TYR A 46 -7.74 4.23 1.61
N GLY A 47 -6.62 3.51 1.42
CA GLY A 47 -5.70 3.18 2.50
C GLY A 47 -5.09 4.41 3.18
N LEU A 48 -4.68 5.41 2.40
CA LEU A 48 -4.16 6.68 2.91
C LEU A 48 -5.24 7.42 3.72
N THR A 49 -6.45 7.52 3.18
CA THR A 49 -7.58 8.18 3.85
C THR A 49 -7.90 7.53 5.20
N MET A 50 -7.95 6.20 5.26
CA MET A 50 -8.19 5.48 6.52
C MET A 50 -7.06 5.69 7.54
N ARG A 51 -5.80 5.72 7.10
CA ARG A 51 -4.65 5.98 7.98
C ARG A 51 -4.63 7.40 8.54
N LEU A 52 -5.16 8.37 7.78
CA LEU A 52 -5.31 9.76 8.22
C LEU A 52 -6.41 9.91 9.26
N LYS A 53 -7.54 9.23 9.06
CA LYS A 53 -8.67 9.22 10.00
C LYS A 53 -8.45 8.32 11.23
N CYS A 54 -7.30 7.67 11.35
CA CYS A 54 -7.02 6.75 12.44
C CYS A 54 -6.97 7.52 13.78
N PRO A 55 -7.79 7.14 14.79
CA PRO A 55 -7.83 7.84 16.09
C PRO A 55 -6.70 7.41 17.04
N HIS A 56 -5.93 6.37 16.71
CA HIS A 56 -4.88 5.85 17.58
C HIS A 56 -3.58 6.65 17.48
N ASP A 57 -2.98 6.94 18.63
CA ASP A 57 -1.65 7.53 18.77
C ASP A 57 -0.87 6.81 19.90
N PRO A 58 0.26 6.12 19.62
CA PRO A 58 0.90 5.95 18.33
C PRO A 58 0.10 5.01 17.40
N LYS A 59 0.10 5.32 16.10
CA LYS A 59 -0.63 4.56 15.07
C LYS A 59 -0.12 3.11 14.99
N PRO A 60 -0.90 2.08 15.40
CA PRO A 60 -0.45 0.71 15.34
C PRO A 60 -0.41 0.21 13.87
N MET A 61 0.32 -0.88 13.64
CA MET A 61 0.22 -1.58 12.36
C MET A 61 -1.22 -2.07 12.15
N CYS A 62 -1.79 -1.86 10.96
CA CYS A 62 -3.18 -2.24 10.66
C CYS A 62 -3.45 -3.75 10.90
N LYS A 63 -2.42 -4.61 10.82
CA LYS A 63 -2.51 -6.05 11.14
C LYS A 63 -2.76 -6.33 12.63
N LYS A 64 -2.26 -5.45 13.50
CA LYS A 64 -2.33 -5.55 14.97
C LYS A 64 -3.36 -4.60 15.58
N CYS A 65 -4.11 -3.88 14.75
CA CYS A 65 -5.13 -2.96 15.22
C CYS A 65 -6.39 -3.75 15.60
N GLU A 66 -6.91 -3.49 16.79
CA GLU A 66 -8.13 -4.12 17.31
C GLU A 66 -9.39 -3.61 16.59
N SER A 67 -9.35 -2.37 16.07
CA SER A 67 -10.46 -1.80 15.32
C SER A 67 -10.44 -2.25 13.86
N GLN A 68 -11.57 -2.81 13.40
CA GLN A 68 -11.78 -3.16 11.99
C GLN A 68 -12.22 -1.91 11.19
N CYS A 69 -11.31 -0.96 10.99
CA CYS A 69 -11.58 0.29 10.25
C CYS A 69 -11.62 0.12 8.72
N TYR A 70 -11.07 -0.98 8.21
CA TYR A 70 -10.95 -1.27 6.78
C TYR A 70 -12.11 -2.15 6.30
N ARG A 71 -12.78 -1.77 5.19
CA ARG A 71 -13.78 -2.64 4.54
C ARG A 71 -13.13 -3.97 4.13
N GLY A 72 -13.84 -5.08 4.35
CA GLY A 72 -13.34 -6.44 4.15
C GLY A 72 -12.69 -6.67 2.78
N ASP A 73 -13.36 -6.26 1.70
CA ASP A 73 -12.85 -6.45 0.33
C ASP A 73 -11.54 -5.70 0.09
N TYR A 74 -11.47 -4.45 0.54
CA TYR A 74 -10.25 -3.65 0.46
C TYR A 74 -9.15 -4.27 1.33
N LYS A 75 -9.50 -4.87 2.49
CA LYS A 75 -8.56 -5.49 3.43
C LYS A 75 -7.90 -6.72 2.82
N SER A 76 -8.68 -7.51 2.07
CA SER A 76 -8.16 -8.65 1.31
C SER A 76 -7.25 -8.19 0.18
N LYS A 77 -7.69 -7.21 -0.62
CA LYS A 77 -6.88 -6.64 -1.71
C LYS A 77 -5.55 -6.07 -1.24
N ILE A 78 -5.54 -5.27 -0.17
CA ILE A 78 -4.27 -4.68 0.32
C ILE A 78 -3.32 -5.76 0.86
N ARG A 79 -3.84 -6.83 1.47
CA ARG A 79 -3.02 -7.97 1.91
C ARG A 79 -2.41 -8.72 0.74
N GLU A 80 -3.17 -8.92 -0.33
CA GLU A 80 -2.69 -9.52 -1.56
C GLU A 80 -1.55 -8.69 -2.16
N VAL A 81 -1.76 -7.37 -2.30
CA VAL A 81 -0.73 -6.43 -2.78
C VAL A 81 0.54 -6.50 -1.94
N MET A 82 0.40 -6.52 -0.61
CA MET A 82 1.54 -6.60 0.30
C MET A 82 2.28 -7.94 0.18
N LYS A 83 1.54 -9.05 0.09
CA LYS A 83 2.10 -10.40 -0.05
C LYS A 83 2.85 -10.56 -1.36
N PHE A 84 2.21 -10.21 -2.47
CA PHE A 84 2.78 -10.31 -3.80
C PHE A 84 4.04 -9.45 -3.90
N SER A 85 3.94 -8.18 -3.55
CA SER A 85 5.04 -7.24 -3.77
C SER A 85 6.19 -7.48 -2.79
N GLY A 86 5.92 -7.96 -1.57
CA GLY A 86 6.96 -8.42 -0.66
C GLY A 86 7.73 -9.61 -1.23
N MET A 87 7.03 -10.62 -1.73
CA MET A 87 7.65 -11.78 -2.39
C MET A 87 8.41 -11.38 -3.66
N HIS A 88 7.87 -10.45 -4.44
CA HIS A 88 8.52 -9.92 -5.63
C HIS A 88 9.85 -9.22 -5.27
N MET A 89 9.87 -8.38 -4.24
CA MET A 89 11.09 -7.70 -3.79
C MET A 89 12.13 -8.69 -3.28
N VAL A 90 11.72 -9.73 -2.54
CA VAL A 90 12.61 -10.83 -2.12
C VAL A 90 13.30 -11.46 -3.33
N LYS A 91 12.55 -11.83 -4.37
CA LYS A 91 13.09 -12.45 -5.59
C LYS A 91 14.10 -11.55 -6.32
N HIS A 92 13.96 -10.23 -6.17
CA HIS A 92 14.83 -9.23 -6.80
C HIS A 92 15.97 -8.74 -5.88
N GLY A 93 16.39 -9.55 -4.90
CA GLY A 93 17.60 -9.29 -4.10
C GLY A 93 17.36 -8.58 -2.76
N ARG A 94 16.11 -8.28 -2.38
CA ARG A 94 15.77 -7.84 -1.01
C ARG A 94 15.55 -9.04 -0.08
N VAL A 95 16.59 -9.85 0.05
CA VAL A 95 16.59 -11.08 0.85
C VAL A 95 16.31 -10.78 2.34
N ASP A 96 16.56 -9.54 2.79
CA ASP A 96 16.21 -9.05 4.14
C ASP A 96 14.72 -9.22 4.47
N MET A 97 13.84 -9.16 3.47
CA MET A 97 12.42 -9.39 3.68
C MET A 97 12.08 -10.84 4.03
N LEU A 98 12.93 -11.83 3.71
CA LEU A 98 12.69 -13.21 4.12
C LEU A 98 12.65 -13.35 5.64
N TYR A 99 13.50 -12.62 6.36
CA TYR A 99 13.50 -12.64 7.82
C TYR A 99 12.17 -12.16 8.41
N HIS A 100 11.49 -11.20 7.75
CA HIS A 100 10.16 -10.76 8.14
C HIS A 100 9.03 -11.74 7.81
N TYR A 101 9.24 -12.67 6.86
CA TYR A 101 8.27 -13.70 6.50
C TYR A 101 8.44 -14.98 7.31
N PHE A 102 9.67 -15.32 7.71
CA PHE A 102 10.02 -16.53 8.46
C PHE A 102 10.09 -16.35 9.98
N ARG A 103 9.86 -15.14 10.50
CA ARG A 103 9.80 -14.80 11.93
C ARG A 103 8.42 -14.24 12.29
#